data_AF-A0A820I1N4-F1
#
_entry.id   AF-A0A820I1N4-F1
#
_cell.length_a   1.000
_cell.length_b   1.000
_cell.length_c   1.000
_cell.angle_alpha   90.00
_cell.angle_beta   90.00
_cell.angle_gamma   90.00
#
_symmetry.space_group_name_H-M   'P 1'
#
loop_
_entity.id
_entity.type
_entity.pdbx_description
1 polymer ?
#
loop_
_entity_poly.entity_id
_entity_poly.type
_entity_poly.pdbx_seq_one_letter_code
_entity_poly.pdbx_strand_id
1 'polypeptide(L)' 'MRDPITNLKPKLAHPFAAGPRNCIGQNFALLEAKVILAMFIQRCTFALVPGQIIVPEQKGVTMSPKYG' A
#
# COMPACT_ATOMS: atom_id res chain seq x y z
N MET A 1 -12.19 -21.65 -1.04
CA MET A 1 -12.50 -21.11 0.30
C MET A 1 -12.30 -19.60 0.25
N ARG A 2 -13.37 -18.80 0.38
CA ARG A 2 -13.29 -17.33 0.45
C ARG A 2 -13.08 -16.93 1.90
N ASP A 3 -12.39 -15.82 2.13
CA ASP A 3 -12.19 -15.27 3.47
C ASP A 3 -13.55 -14.83 4.06
N PRO A 4 -13.90 -15.22 5.31
CA PRO A 4 -15.19 -14.92 5.91
C PRO A 4 -15.38 -13.45 6.32
N ILE A 5 -14.30 -12.67 6.43
CA ILE A 5 -14.31 -11.26 6.85
C ILE A 5 -14.35 -10.33 5.62
N THR A 6 -13.58 -10.65 4.58
CA THR A 6 -13.42 -9.79 3.40
C THR A 6 -14.17 -10.29 2.16
N ASN A 7 -14.78 -11.49 2.20
CA ASN A 7 -15.41 -12.17 1.06
C ASN A 7 -14.52 -12.25 -0.20
N LEU A 8 -13.20 -12.10 -0.01
CA LEU A 8 -12.23 -12.15 -1.08
C LEU A 8 -11.69 -13.56 -1.20
N LYS A 9 -11.32 -13.96 -2.43
CA LYS A 9 -10.48 -15.16 -2.59
C LYS A 9 -9.11 -14.80 -2.01
N PRO A 10 -8.48 -15.64 -1.17
CA PRO A 10 -7.21 -15.32 -0.51
C PRO A 10 -6.10 -14.93 -1.50
N LYS A 11 -6.13 -15.44 -2.74
CA LYS A 11 -5.16 -15.07 -3.80
C LYS A 11 -5.47 -13.77 -4.54
N LEU A 12 -6.63 -13.14 -4.34
CA LEU A 12 -7.10 -12.02 -5.16
C LEU A 12 -6.52 -10.66 -4.72
N ALA A 13 -6.01 -10.54 -3.49
CA ALA A 13 -5.40 -9.31 -2.98
C ALA A 13 -3.91 -9.51 -2.65
N HIS A 14 -3.09 -9.74 -3.69
CA HIS A 14 -1.62 -9.75 -3.55
C HIS A 14 -1.03 -8.60 -4.37
N PRO A 15 -0.59 -7.48 -3.75
CA PRO A 15 -0.09 -6.32 -4.48
C PRO A 15 1.21 -6.59 -5.25
N PHE A 16 1.92 -7.66 -4.91
CA PHE A 16 3.15 -8.12 -5.57
C PHE A 16 2.94 -9.34 -6.49
N ALA A 17 1.70 -9.65 -6.85
CA ALA A 17 1.29 -10.89 -7.51
C ALA A 17 1.67 -12.15 -6.69
N ALA A 18 1.38 -13.34 -7.22
CA ALA A 18 1.67 -14.62 -6.58
C ALA A 18 2.18 -15.65 -7.60
N GLY A 19 2.98 -16.62 -7.14
CA GLY A 19 3.59 -17.64 -8.00
C GLY A 19 4.97 -17.26 -8.54
N PRO A 20 5.50 -17.97 -9.55
CA PRO A 20 6.87 -17.81 -10.03
C PRO A 20 7.14 -16.47 -10.75
N ARG A 21 6.09 -15.71 -11.09
CA ARG A 21 6.18 -14.35 -11.65
C ARG A 21 5.68 -13.30 -10.66
N ASN A 22 5.97 -13.47 -9.37
CA ASN A 22 5.76 -12.40 -8.39
C ASN A 22 6.80 -11.28 -8.56
N CYS A 23 6.59 -10.16 -7.89
CA CYS A 23 7.55 -9.06 -7.88
C CYS A 23 8.85 -9.53 -7.20
N ILE A 24 9.96 -9.52 -7.94
CA ILE A 24 11.30 -9.83 -7.41
C ILE A 24 11.68 -8.90 -6.25
N GLY A 25 11.17 -7.67 -6.24
CA GLY A 25 11.38 -6.67 -5.20
C GLY A 25 10.47 -6.79 -3.97
N GLN A 26 9.59 -7.79 -3.89
CA GLN A 26 8.59 -7.90 -2.81
C GLN A 26 9.20 -7.83 -1.41
N ASN A 27 10.27 -8.60 -1.15
CA ASN A 27 10.89 -8.65 0.17
C ASN A 27 11.56 -7.31 0.53
N PHE A 28 12.18 -6.67 -0.46
CA PHE A 28 12.83 -5.39 -0.28
C PHE A 28 11.81 -4.27 -0.02
N ALA A 29 10.75 -4.19 -0.82
CA ALA A 29 9.68 -3.20 -0.64
C ALA A 29 9.01 -3.32 0.74
N LEU A 30 8.79 -4.55 1.23
CA LEU A 30 8.23 -4.78 2.57
C LEU A 30 9.21 -4.40 3.69
N LEU A 31 10.51 -4.61 3.50
CA LEU A 31 11.53 -4.17 4.45
C LEU A 31 11.55 -2.65 4.56
N GLU A 32 11.65 -1.95 3.43
CA GLU A 32 11.65 -0.48 3.38
C GLU A 32 10.38 0.10 3.98
N ALA A 33 9.21 -0.42 3.61
CA ALA A 33 7.93 0.05 4.13
C ALA A 33 7.86 -0.07 5.66
N LYS A 34 8.34 -1.18 6.23
CA LYS A 34 8.38 -1.38 7.69
C LYS A 34 9.33 -0.41 8.38
N VAL A 35 10.54 -0.22 7.82
CA VAL A 35 11.53 0.70 8.39
C VAL A 35 11.03 2.14 8.36
N ILE A 36 10.50 2.59 7.21
CA ILE A 36 9.94 3.93 7.05
C ILE A 36 8.76 4.14 8.00
N LEU A 37 7.84 3.16 8.09
CA LEU A 37 6.70 3.23 9.00
C LEU A 37 7.15 3.32 10.48
N ALA A 38 8.13 2.51 10.88
CA ALA A 38 8.66 2.56 12.24
C ALA A 38 9.32 3.93 12.54
N MET A 39 10.02 4.53 11.58
CA MET A 39 10.59 5.87 11.74
C MET A 39 9.50 6.94 11.88
N PHE A 40 8.48 6.86 11.04
CA PHE A 40 7.32 7.76 11.05
C PHE A 40 6.59 7.74 12.39
N ILE A 41 6.28 6.55 12.92
CA ILE A 41 5.58 6.43 14.21
C ILE A 41 6.43 6.95 15.37
N GLN A 42 7.76 6.77 15.33
CA GLN A 42 8.64 7.20 16.42
C GLN A 42 8.98 8.69 16.41
N ARG A 43 8.95 9.35 15.23
CA ARG A 43 9.54 10.69 15.06
C ARG A 43 8.58 11.74 14.52
N CYS A 44 7.38 11.35 14.09
CA CYS A 44 6.42 12.25 13.49
C CYS A 44 5.07 12.20 14.22
N THR A 45 4.41 13.35 14.29
CA THR A 45 3.00 13.46 14.68
C THR A 45 2.19 13.75 13.43
N PHE A 46 1.22 12.89 13.14
CA PHE A 46 0.37 13.04 11.97
C PHE A 46 -0.89 13.83 12.30
N ALA A 47 -1.20 14.83 11.48
CA ALA A 47 -2.46 15.55 11.52
C ALA A 47 -3.00 15.69 10.09
N LEU A 48 -4.30 15.48 9.91
CA LEU A 48 -4.95 15.70 8.61
C LEU A 48 -5.14 17.20 8.39
N VAL A 49 -4.82 17.70 7.20
CA VAL A 49 -5.08 19.09 6.86
C VAL A 49 -6.59 19.30 6.75
N PRO A 50 -7.18 20.33 7.41
CA PRO A 50 -8.61 20.59 7.33
C PRO A 50 -9.08 20.75 5.89
N GLY A 51 -10.12 20.00 5.50
CA GLY A 51 -10.69 20.07 4.14
C GLY A 51 -9.87 19.34 3.06
N GLN A 52 -8.84 18.55 3.43
CA GLN A 52 -8.07 17.78 2.46
C GLN A 52 -8.93 16.70 1.78
N ILE A 53 -8.99 16.75 0.45
CA ILE A 53 -9.70 15.77 -0.38
C ILE A 53 -8.69 14.79 -0.97
N ILE A 54 -8.82 13.50 -0.65
CA ILE A 54 -7.94 12.45 -1.17
C ILE A 54 -8.63 11.80 -2.37
N VAL A 55 -8.16 12.13 -3.57
CA VAL A 55 -8.65 11.55 -4.82
C VAL A 55 -7.53 10.73 -5.46
N PRO A 56 -7.73 9.44 -5.75
CA PRO A 56 -6.75 8.64 -6.46
C PRO A 56 -6.66 9.09 -7.93
N GLU A 57 -5.44 9.30 -8.42
CA GLU A 57 -5.13 9.67 -9.80
C GLU A 57 -4.08 8.72 -10.38
N GLN A 58 -4.34 8.25 -11.60
CA GLN A 58 -3.40 7.42 -12.34
C GLN A 58 -2.31 8.31 -12.95
N LYS A 59 -1.08 8.18 -12.47
CA LYS A 59 0.10 8.86 -13.01
C LYS A 59 0.93 7.85 -13.81
N GLY A 60 0.49 7.57 -15.02
CA GLY A 60 1.09 6.55 -15.89
C GLY A 60 0.70 5.13 -15.46
N VAL A 61 1.69 4.32 -15.08
CA VAL A 61 1.48 2.92 -14.65
C VAL A 61 1.11 2.83 -13.16
N THR A 62 1.41 3.85 -12.37
CA THR A 62 1.16 3.87 -10.91
C THR A 62 -0.01 4.76 -10.55
N MET A 63 -0.57 4.51 -9.36
CA MET A 63 -1.61 5.34 -8.74
C MET A 63 -0.98 6.20 -7.66
N SER A 64 -1.40 7.46 -7.55
CA SER A 64 -0.99 8.38 -6.49
C SER A 64 -2.13 9.35 -6.16
N PRO A 65 -2.11 10.05 -5.02
CA PRO A 65 -3.09 11.07 -4.77
C PRO A 65 -2.94 12.24 -5.76
N LYS A 66 -4.08 12.80 -6.20
CA LYS A 66 -4.13 13.94 -7.12
C LYS A 66 -3.49 15.20 -6.54
N TYR A 67 -3.75 15.47 -5.27
CA TYR A 67 -3.41 16.72 -4.57
C TYR A 67 -2.20 16.60 -3.63
N GLY A 68 -1.47 15.48 -3.66
CA GLY A 68 -0.31 15.22 -2.79
C GLY A 68 -0.12 13.74 -2.53
#